data_AF-A0A5S3PTX0-F1
#
_entry.id   AF-A0A5S3PTX0-F1
#
_cell.length_a   1.000
_cell.length_b   1.000
_cell.length_c   1.000
_cell.angle_alpha   90.00
_cell.angle_beta   90.00
_cell.angle_gamma   90.00
#
_symmetry.space_group_name_H-M   'P 1'
#
loop_
_entity.id
_entity.type
_entity.pdbx_description
1 polymer ?
#
loop_
_entity_poly.entity_id
_entity_poly.type
_entity_poly.pdbx_seq_one_letter_code
_entity_poly.pdbx_strand_id
1 'polypeptide(L)'
;MKKLYFIVLGVTMFHGLKAQEALHNYGFLKIHDMGAVGFHHDLINDGTTDDNQGIAGFFSNESIIISGAFRPIFLDMEIMVNKDLYLEIGVGVTNNTNFILGDVVTPRNLLDINLDYINDSFYNGEDNLIKVDGYAALTSKQDFIFPIGVDQQLRPLKLTSTNTNNSAKSAYFRENPNNPTTFDISFNTENRTDILLAISNEEFWDIDAAIPSKVTLTWDSESNLSRFLDDLSNIRIVGWNTSLAIWEDLGNTDSSGDFETGEITSDTFLPNDYSIITFGGSLSLATADLDNYLLTPNGDGVNDYLHFDVVSLSPNNKLRIFNRWGRSVYEEDNYTNLFNGRANVKNIVNSSKKLPAGVYFYIINLYDINLKHQGYLYIEQE
;
A
#
# COMPACT_ATOMS: atom_id res chain seq x y z
N MET A 1 94.01 -14.61 -2.92
CA MET A 1 92.76 -15.36 -2.63
C MET A 1 91.81 -14.43 -1.88
N LYS A 2 90.81 -13.86 -2.57
CA LYS A 2 89.75 -13.06 -1.92
C LYS A 2 88.64 -14.02 -1.49
N LYS A 3 88.28 -14.03 -0.20
CA LYS A 3 87.13 -14.79 0.33
C LYS A 3 85.85 -14.01 0.01
N LEU A 4 84.96 -14.65 -0.74
CA LEU A 4 83.64 -14.15 -1.08
C LEU A 4 82.67 -14.59 0.03
N TYR A 5 82.10 -13.64 0.77
CA TYR A 5 81.06 -13.94 1.77
C TYR A 5 79.69 -13.76 1.10
N PHE A 6 78.96 -14.87 0.93
CA PHE A 6 77.56 -14.84 0.55
C PHE A 6 76.71 -14.62 1.81
N ILE A 7 76.05 -13.46 1.89
CA ILE A 7 74.96 -13.23 2.84
C ILE A 7 73.69 -13.71 2.17
N VAL A 8 73.13 -14.82 2.66
CA VAL A 8 71.80 -15.29 2.25
C VAL A 8 70.77 -14.47 3.03
N LEU A 9 70.08 -13.57 2.33
CA LEU A 9 68.94 -12.84 2.89
C LEU A 9 67.73 -13.78 2.85
N GLY A 10 67.33 -14.29 4.01
CA GLY A 10 66.10 -15.08 4.13
C GLY A 10 64.87 -14.18 3.97
N VAL A 11 64.16 -14.34 2.86
CA VAL A 11 62.83 -13.72 2.66
C VAL A 11 61.84 -14.50 3.51
N THR A 12 61.45 -13.94 4.66
CA THR A 12 60.31 -14.43 5.43
C THR A 12 59.02 -14.10 4.67
N MET A 13 58.44 -15.09 3.98
CA MET A 13 57.08 -14.98 3.48
C MET A 13 56.11 -14.96 4.67
N PHE A 14 55.64 -13.78 5.06
CA PHE A 14 54.45 -13.64 5.88
C PHE A 14 53.26 -14.17 5.08
N HIS A 15 52.88 -15.42 5.33
CA HIS A 15 51.58 -15.91 4.90
C HIS A 15 50.55 -15.21 5.77
N GLY A 16 49.86 -14.21 5.21
CA GLY A 16 48.70 -13.62 5.86
C GLY A 16 47.66 -14.72 6.08
N LEU A 17 47.48 -15.13 7.33
CA LEU A 17 46.39 -16.01 7.70
C LEU A 17 45.11 -15.20 7.48
N LYS A 18 44.34 -15.55 6.45
CA LYS A 18 42.97 -15.04 6.33
C LYS A 18 42.15 -15.73 7.42
N ALA A 19 41.61 -14.93 8.34
CA ALA A 19 40.58 -15.41 9.25
C ALA A 19 39.33 -15.81 8.46
N GLN A 20 38.53 -16.72 9.00
CA GLN A 20 37.30 -17.15 8.37
C GLN A 20 36.32 -15.98 8.33
N GLU A 21 35.96 -15.52 7.12
CA GLU A 21 35.09 -14.35 6.90
C GLU A 21 33.60 -14.72 6.98
N ALA A 22 33.25 -16.02 6.91
CA ALA A 22 31.88 -16.52 6.94
C ALA A 22 31.80 -17.94 7.52
N LEU A 23 30.70 -18.28 8.18
CA LEU A 23 30.36 -19.68 8.47
C LEU A 23 29.68 -20.28 7.23
N HIS A 24 30.28 -21.33 6.68
CA HIS A 24 29.72 -22.05 5.54
C HIS A 24 29.15 -23.40 5.98
N ASN A 25 27.85 -23.59 5.83
CA ASN A 25 27.20 -24.89 5.97
C ASN A 25 27.10 -25.60 4.61
N TYR A 26 27.67 -26.80 4.49
CA TYR A 26 27.52 -27.67 3.31
C TYR A 26 26.70 -28.95 3.61
N GLY A 27 26.25 -29.12 4.86
CA GLY A 27 25.65 -30.36 5.34
C GLY A 27 24.35 -30.12 6.12
N PHE A 28 24.04 -31.06 7.01
CA PHE A 28 22.88 -30.94 7.89
C PHE A 28 23.26 -30.05 9.09
N LEU A 29 22.76 -28.82 9.10
CA LEU A 29 22.88 -27.94 10.26
C LEU A 29 21.64 -28.12 11.15
N LYS A 30 21.85 -28.63 12.36
CA LYS A 30 20.81 -28.77 13.38
C LYS A 30 21.26 -28.14 14.69
N ILE A 31 20.49 -27.17 15.16
CA ILE A 31 20.52 -26.64 16.52
C ILE A 31 19.54 -27.50 17.32
N HIS A 32 20.06 -28.30 18.25
CA HIS A 32 19.23 -29.16 19.09
C HIS A 32 18.44 -28.36 20.12
N ASP A 33 17.43 -29.01 20.72
CA ASP A 33 16.67 -28.46 21.85
C ASP A 33 17.60 -27.91 22.96
N MET A 34 17.26 -26.74 23.50
CA MET A 34 18.07 -25.90 24.40
C MET A 34 19.45 -25.46 23.86
N GLY A 35 19.79 -25.82 22.62
CA GLY A 35 20.98 -25.36 21.95
C GLY A 35 20.85 -23.89 21.51
N ALA A 36 21.97 -23.19 21.50
CA ALA A 36 22.06 -21.84 20.97
C ALA A 36 23.32 -21.71 20.10
N VAL A 37 23.19 -21.08 18.94
CA VAL A 37 24.29 -20.76 18.03
C VAL A 37 24.30 -19.26 17.79
N GLY A 38 25.44 -18.62 18.01
CA GLY A 38 25.67 -17.21 17.69
C GLY A 38 26.50 -17.07 16.42
N PHE A 39 25.93 -16.47 15.39
CA PHE A 39 26.61 -16.07 14.17
C PHE A 39 27.12 -14.63 14.32
N HIS A 40 28.44 -14.46 14.22
CA HIS A 40 29.11 -13.14 14.30
C HIS A 40 29.66 -12.66 12.94
N HIS A 41 29.47 -13.47 11.90
CA HIS A 41 29.92 -13.29 10.52
C HIS A 41 28.84 -13.83 9.59
N ASP A 42 29.01 -13.63 8.28
CA ASP A 42 28.09 -14.10 7.26
C ASP A 42 27.79 -15.61 7.39
N LEU A 43 26.55 -15.98 7.08
CA LEU A 43 26.11 -17.37 7.00
C LEU A 43 25.89 -17.73 5.52
N ILE A 44 26.71 -18.65 5.01
CA ILE A 44 26.51 -19.24 3.69
C ILE A 44 25.90 -20.63 3.87
N ASN A 45 24.64 -20.82 3.48
CA ASN A 45 23.91 -22.06 3.63
C ASN A 45 23.72 -22.82 2.30
N ASP A 46 24.63 -23.75 2.04
CA ASP A 46 24.57 -24.72 0.93
C ASP A 46 24.20 -26.14 1.41
N GLY A 47 23.66 -26.24 2.63
CA GLY A 47 23.17 -27.47 3.23
C GLY A 47 21.72 -27.36 3.71
N THR A 48 21.17 -28.44 4.27
CA THR A 48 19.81 -28.43 4.80
C THR A 48 19.79 -28.04 6.27
N THR A 49 18.70 -27.39 6.68
CA THR A 49 18.40 -27.07 8.07
C THR A 49 17.13 -27.81 8.47
N ASP A 50 17.28 -29.09 8.86
CA ASP A 50 16.15 -29.95 9.18
C ASP A 50 15.91 -29.99 10.69
N ASP A 51 14.67 -29.72 11.12
CA ASP A 51 14.21 -29.86 12.51
C ASP A 51 15.12 -29.11 13.51
N ASN A 52 15.39 -27.83 13.21
CA ASN A 52 16.01 -26.93 14.17
C ASN A 52 15.08 -26.77 15.38
N GLN A 53 15.64 -26.90 16.58
CA GLN A 53 14.92 -26.92 17.86
C GLN A 53 15.50 -25.94 18.89
N GLY A 54 16.51 -25.16 18.52
CA GLY A 54 17.14 -24.17 19.39
C GLY A 54 17.24 -22.79 18.74
N ILE A 55 18.04 -21.94 19.35
CA ILE A 55 18.14 -20.51 19.03
C ILE A 55 19.29 -20.24 18.05
N ALA A 56 19.01 -19.51 16.98
CA ALA A 56 19.99 -18.92 16.07
C ALA A 56 20.07 -17.40 16.30
N GLY A 57 21.15 -16.91 16.88
CA GLY A 57 21.36 -15.48 17.10
C GLY A 57 22.37 -14.89 16.12
N PHE A 58 22.11 -13.70 15.61
CA PHE A 58 22.99 -12.93 14.72
C PHE A 58 23.48 -11.68 15.45
N PHE A 59 24.79 -11.58 15.68
CA PHE A 59 25.39 -10.60 16.58
C PHE A 59 26.61 -9.91 15.95
N SER A 60 26.47 -8.67 15.50
CA SER A 60 27.60 -7.93 14.90
C SER A 60 27.42 -6.41 14.99
N ASN A 61 28.54 -5.68 14.99
CA ASN A 61 28.55 -4.22 14.83
C ASN A 61 28.57 -3.79 13.34
N GLU A 62 28.92 -4.73 12.46
CA GLU A 62 28.92 -4.59 11.00
C GLU A 62 27.76 -5.42 10.43
N SER A 63 27.48 -5.26 9.14
CA SER A 63 26.44 -6.02 8.45
C SER A 63 26.75 -7.52 8.49
N ILE A 64 25.71 -8.34 8.53
CA ILE A 64 25.79 -9.79 8.31
C ILE A 64 24.96 -10.11 7.08
N ILE A 65 25.45 -11.01 6.24
CA ILE A 65 24.74 -11.53 5.08
C ILE A 65 24.37 -13.00 5.31
N ILE A 66 23.13 -13.35 5.03
CA ILE A 66 22.68 -14.75 4.88
C ILE A 66 22.50 -15.04 3.39
N SER A 67 23.32 -15.94 2.86
CA SER A 67 23.35 -16.32 1.46
C SER A 67 23.51 -17.83 1.30
N GLY A 68 23.63 -18.34 0.06
CA GLY A 68 23.78 -19.77 -0.23
C GLY A 68 22.73 -20.31 -1.20
N ALA A 69 22.70 -21.63 -1.36
CA ALA A 69 21.79 -22.31 -2.28
C ALA A 69 20.44 -22.70 -1.66
N PHE A 70 20.35 -22.81 -0.33
CA PHE A 70 19.14 -23.32 0.34
C PHE A 70 18.67 -22.38 1.45
N ARG A 71 17.35 -22.10 1.47
CA ARG A 71 16.67 -21.35 2.54
C ARG A 71 16.89 -22.04 3.89
N PRO A 72 17.54 -21.41 4.88
CA PRO A 72 17.57 -21.92 6.24
C PRO A 72 16.22 -21.69 6.94
N ILE A 73 15.85 -22.62 7.81
CA ILE A 73 14.67 -22.55 8.68
C ILE A 73 15.13 -22.68 10.13
N PHE A 74 14.87 -21.68 10.96
CA PHE A 74 15.21 -21.65 12.37
C PHE A 74 13.96 -21.80 13.24
N LEU A 75 14.13 -22.36 14.46
CA LEU A 75 13.06 -22.34 15.45
C LEU A 75 12.89 -20.92 15.99
N ASP A 76 13.95 -20.45 16.66
CA ASP A 76 14.05 -19.11 17.21
C ASP A 76 15.20 -18.36 16.55
N MET A 77 14.98 -17.09 16.26
CA MET A 77 15.94 -16.19 15.64
C MET A 77 16.10 -14.94 16.50
N GLU A 78 17.32 -14.57 16.87
CA GLU A 78 17.63 -13.31 17.56
C GLU A 78 18.50 -12.42 16.66
N ILE A 79 18.17 -11.14 16.54
CA ILE A 79 18.85 -10.21 15.62
C ILE A 79 19.37 -9.01 16.39
N MET A 80 20.69 -8.90 16.48
CA MET A 80 21.41 -7.75 17.03
C MET A 80 22.58 -7.40 16.09
N VAL A 81 22.25 -6.78 14.96
CA VAL A 81 23.19 -6.45 13.89
C VAL A 81 23.15 -4.94 13.63
N ASN A 82 24.15 -4.19 14.11
CA ASN A 82 24.10 -2.72 14.11
C ASN A 82 24.08 -2.07 12.70
N LYS A 83 24.52 -2.77 11.66
CA LYS A 83 24.39 -2.33 10.26
C LYS A 83 23.57 -3.33 9.44
N ASP A 84 22.50 -3.82 10.06
CA ASP A 84 21.46 -4.64 9.45
C ASP A 84 21.88 -6.05 9.03
N LEU A 85 20.90 -6.94 9.01
CA LEU A 85 21.01 -8.32 8.55
C LEU A 85 20.45 -8.42 7.13
N TYR A 86 21.31 -8.66 6.15
CA TYR A 86 20.92 -8.76 4.74
C TYR A 86 20.61 -10.19 4.35
N LEU A 87 19.46 -10.40 3.69
CA LEU A 87 19.07 -11.68 3.13
C LEU A 87 19.32 -11.68 1.62
N GLU A 88 20.17 -12.59 1.15
CA GLU A 88 20.32 -12.92 -0.29
C GLU A 88 19.53 -14.19 -0.67
N ILE A 89 19.01 -14.89 0.32
CA ILE A 89 18.06 -16.00 0.21
C ILE A 89 16.98 -15.84 1.27
N GLY A 90 15.78 -16.39 1.03
CA GLY A 90 14.73 -16.37 2.06
C GLY A 90 15.15 -17.13 3.32
N VAL A 91 14.61 -16.73 4.46
CA VAL A 91 14.84 -17.35 5.78
C VAL A 91 13.50 -17.63 6.44
N GLY A 92 13.31 -18.85 6.95
CA GLY A 92 12.09 -19.24 7.65
C GLY A 92 12.27 -19.24 9.17
N VAL A 93 11.23 -18.85 9.89
CA VAL A 93 11.16 -18.95 11.36
C VAL A 93 9.87 -19.66 11.78
N THR A 94 9.98 -20.66 12.65
CA THR A 94 8.84 -21.49 13.07
C THR A 94 8.34 -21.23 14.49
N ASN A 95 9.02 -20.40 15.29
CA ASN A 95 8.56 -19.99 16.62
C ASN A 95 8.71 -18.49 16.88
N ASN A 96 9.90 -17.97 17.18
CA ASN A 96 10.06 -16.55 17.54
C ASN A 96 11.16 -15.85 16.72
N THR A 97 10.87 -14.64 16.24
CA THR A 97 11.90 -13.66 15.82
C THR A 97 12.00 -12.54 16.84
N ASN A 98 13.14 -12.41 17.51
CA ASN A 98 13.43 -11.35 18.45
C ASN A 98 14.31 -10.28 17.79
N PHE A 99 13.70 -9.14 17.48
CA PHE A 99 14.37 -7.96 16.97
C PHE A 99 15.00 -7.17 18.13
N ILE A 100 16.31 -6.99 18.12
CA ILE A 100 17.04 -6.29 19.20
C ILE A 100 17.78 -5.07 18.67
N LEU A 101 18.41 -5.18 17.50
CA LEU A 101 19.10 -4.06 16.83
C LEU A 101 19.26 -4.33 15.34
N GLY A 102 18.98 -3.32 14.52
CA GLY A 102 19.13 -3.34 13.06
C GLY A 102 17.97 -3.99 12.33
N ASP A 103 17.78 -3.57 11.09
CA ASP A 103 16.73 -4.10 10.23
C ASP A 103 17.13 -5.47 9.66
N VAL A 104 16.13 -6.25 9.26
CA VAL A 104 16.30 -7.38 8.35
C VAL A 104 15.99 -6.88 6.95
N VAL A 105 17.03 -6.77 6.11
CA VAL A 105 16.91 -6.19 4.78
C VAL A 105 16.68 -7.30 3.76
N THR A 106 15.62 -7.14 2.97
CA THR A 106 15.24 -8.05 1.90
C THR A 106 15.01 -7.27 0.60
N PRO A 107 15.35 -7.85 -0.56
CA PRO A 107 15.18 -7.17 -1.84
C PRO A 107 13.70 -6.99 -2.20
N ARG A 108 13.32 -5.78 -2.60
CA ARG A 108 11.95 -5.48 -3.04
C ARG A 108 11.62 -5.98 -4.46
N ASN A 109 12.63 -6.32 -5.26
CA ASN A 109 12.43 -6.84 -6.61
C ASN A 109 12.43 -8.38 -6.68
N LEU A 110 12.57 -9.08 -5.56
CA LEU A 110 12.68 -10.55 -5.49
C LEU A 110 11.85 -11.10 -4.33
N LEU A 111 10.55 -11.33 -4.57
CA LEU A 111 9.58 -11.74 -3.56
C LEU A 111 9.90 -13.07 -2.86
N ASP A 112 10.78 -13.92 -3.39
CA ASP A 112 11.16 -15.20 -2.77
C ASP A 112 12.25 -15.07 -1.71
N ILE A 113 12.92 -13.91 -1.66
CA ILE A 113 13.89 -13.55 -0.63
C ILE A 113 13.15 -12.69 0.40
N ASN A 114 12.66 -13.35 1.44
CA ASN A 114 11.87 -12.76 2.50
C ASN A 114 12.21 -13.40 3.85
N LEU A 115 11.81 -12.73 4.93
CA LEU A 115 11.73 -13.33 6.25
C LEU A 115 10.32 -13.94 6.43
N ASP A 116 10.24 -15.26 6.50
CA ASP A 116 8.99 -16.03 6.45
C ASP A 116 8.60 -16.57 7.82
N TYR A 117 7.41 -16.16 8.28
CA TYR A 117 6.81 -16.56 9.53
C TYR A 117 5.89 -17.77 9.31
N ILE A 118 6.37 -18.96 9.67
CA ILE A 118 5.73 -20.24 9.38
C ILE A 118 4.87 -20.70 10.57
N ASN A 119 3.68 -21.25 10.32
CA ASN A 119 2.74 -21.83 11.30
C ASN A 119 2.34 -20.84 12.40
N ASP A 120 2.60 -21.11 13.69
CA ASP A 120 2.21 -20.27 14.81
C ASP A 120 3.29 -19.26 15.22
N SER A 121 4.32 -19.08 14.38
CA SER A 121 5.44 -18.17 14.70
C SER A 121 5.02 -16.72 14.93
N PHE A 122 5.78 -16.02 15.75
CA PHE A 122 5.55 -14.62 16.10
C PHE A 122 6.89 -13.87 16.10
N TYR A 123 6.81 -12.56 16.34
CA TYR A 123 7.97 -11.71 16.54
C TYR A 123 7.73 -10.76 17.71
N ASN A 124 8.81 -10.09 18.13
CA ASN A 124 8.78 -9.00 19.11
C ASN A 124 10.01 -8.11 18.92
N GLY A 125 9.94 -6.90 19.47
CA GLY A 125 11.04 -5.95 19.48
C GLY A 125 11.13 -5.07 18.24
N GLU A 126 10.11 -5.12 17.39
CA GLU A 126 9.97 -4.22 16.26
C GLU A 126 9.73 -2.77 16.72
N ASP A 127 10.31 -1.83 15.98
CA ASP A 127 10.14 -0.39 16.15
C ASP A 127 10.49 0.30 14.82
N ASN A 128 10.38 1.62 14.78
CA ASN A 128 10.77 2.47 13.66
C ASN A 128 12.20 2.23 13.16
N LEU A 129 13.13 1.84 14.04
CA LEU A 129 14.53 1.56 13.72
C LEU A 129 14.86 0.06 13.61
N ILE A 130 13.88 -0.82 13.83
CA ILE A 130 14.11 -2.27 13.90
C ILE A 130 12.90 -3.00 13.31
N LYS A 131 13.01 -3.45 12.06
CA LYS A 131 11.91 -4.07 11.32
C LYS A 131 12.44 -4.87 10.12
N VAL A 132 11.55 -5.38 9.28
CA VAL A 132 11.90 -5.88 7.95
C VAL A 132 11.87 -4.73 6.96
N ASP A 133 13.03 -4.37 6.41
CA ASP A 133 13.14 -3.41 5.31
C ASP A 133 13.09 -4.18 3.97
N GLY A 134 11.88 -4.34 3.42
CA GLY A 134 11.58 -5.13 2.23
C GLY A 134 10.38 -6.07 2.43
N TYR A 135 10.45 -7.29 1.89
CA TYR A 135 9.40 -8.29 2.03
C TYR A 135 9.54 -9.14 3.29
N ALA A 136 8.49 -9.13 4.10
CA ALA A 136 8.19 -10.20 5.04
C ALA A 136 7.13 -11.13 4.44
N ALA A 137 7.11 -12.38 4.89
CA ALA A 137 6.18 -13.40 4.44
C ALA A 137 5.56 -14.15 5.61
N LEU A 138 4.41 -14.76 5.36
CA LEU A 138 3.80 -15.75 6.23
C LEU A 138 3.55 -17.04 5.46
N THR A 139 3.54 -18.16 6.18
CA THR A 139 3.22 -19.48 5.64
C THR A 139 2.33 -20.24 6.63
N SER A 140 1.22 -20.80 6.12
CA SER A 140 0.23 -21.54 6.94
C SER A 140 -0.37 -20.73 8.09
N LYS A 141 -0.63 -19.44 7.84
CA LYS A 141 -1.27 -18.50 8.78
C LYS A 141 -2.53 -17.90 8.19
N GLN A 142 -3.56 -17.74 9.00
CA GLN A 142 -4.77 -17.01 8.60
C GLN A 142 -4.58 -15.50 8.75
N ASP A 143 -4.12 -15.08 9.93
CA ASP A 143 -3.96 -13.67 10.29
C ASP A 143 -2.51 -13.38 10.66
N PHE A 144 -2.04 -12.19 10.32
CA PHE A 144 -0.67 -11.77 10.62
C PHE A 144 -0.52 -10.24 10.56
N ILE A 145 0.47 -9.70 11.26
CA ILE A 145 0.90 -8.32 11.12
C ILE A 145 2.31 -8.37 10.55
N PHE A 146 2.53 -7.79 9.38
CA PHE A 146 3.87 -7.75 8.78
C PHE A 146 4.69 -6.66 9.49
N PRO A 147 5.86 -6.98 10.10
CA PRO A 147 6.72 -5.99 10.75
C PRO A 147 7.60 -5.30 9.71
N ILE A 148 6.97 -4.60 8.75
CA ILE A 148 7.65 -4.01 7.59
C ILE A 148 7.76 -2.50 7.71
N GLY A 149 8.73 -1.93 7.00
CA GLY A 149 8.88 -0.48 6.87
C GLY A 149 10.09 -0.11 6.03
N VAL A 150 10.52 1.15 6.11
CA VAL A 150 11.72 1.65 5.43
C VAL A 150 12.31 2.79 6.25
N ASP A 151 13.61 3.00 6.13
CA ASP A 151 14.35 4.05 6.86
C ASP A 151 14.04 4.02 8.37
N GLN A 152 13.52 5.11 8.94
CA GLN A 152 13.20 5.23 10.36
C GLN A 152 11.69 5.13 10.61
N GLN A 153 10.97 4.32 9.82
CA GLN A 153 9.53 4.22 9.94
C GLN A 153 9.02 2.79 9.82
N LEU A 154 8.32 2.35 10.86
CA LEU A 154 7.54 1.13 10.86
C LEU A 154 6.17 1.41 10.22
N ARG A 155 5.80 0.60 9.24
CA ARG A 155 4.55 0.71 8.46
C ARG A 155 3.89 -0.65 8.35
N PRO A 156 3.44 -1.19 9.49
CA PRO A 156 2.94 -2.55 9.53
C PRO A 156 1.65 -2.65 8.72
N LEU A 157 1.51 -3.77 8.02
CA LEU A 157 0.27 -4.17 7.38
C LEU A 157 -0.30 -5.33 8.19
N LYS A 158 -1.51 -5.18 8.70
CA LYS A 158 -2.23 -6.31 9.31
C LYS A 158 -3.11 -6.97 8.25
N LEU A 159 -2.93 -8.26 8.07
CA LEU A 159 -3.76 -9.11 7.21
C LEU A 159 -4.71 -9.93 8.07
N THR A 160 -5.99 -9.93 7.73
CA THR A 160 -7.01 -10.80 8.35
C THR A 160 -7.75 -11.55 7.26
N SER A 161 -7.51 -12.85 7.15
CA SER A 161 -7.92 -13.64 5.98
C SER A 161 -9.16 -14.48 6.26
N THR A 162 -9.94 -14.76 5.23
CA THR A 162 -11.11 -15.64 5.35
C THR A 162 -10.76 -17.11 5.60
N ASN A 163 -9.55 -17.53 5.23
CA ASN A 163 -9.00 -18.87 5.44
C ASN A 163 -7.48 -18.80 5.65
N THR A 164 -6.86 -19.91 6.04
CA THR A 164 -5.40 -20.04 6.13
C THR A 164 -4.73 -19.77 4.77
N ASN A 165 -3.75 -18.88 4.76
CA ASN A 165 -2.88 -18.65 3.62
C ASN A 165 -1.78 -19.71 3.59
N ASN A 166 -1.61 -20.37 2.44
CA ASN A 166 -0.42 -21.19 2.20
C ASN A 166 0.83 -20.31 2.14
N SER A 167 0.71 -19.13 1.55
CA SER A 167 1.71 -18.08 1.57
C SER A 167 1.02 -16.73 1.43
N ALA A 168 1.53 -15.71 2.12
CA ALA A 168 1.29 -14.31 1.77
C ALA A 168 2.55 -13.50 2.05
N LYS A 169 2.74 -12.40 1.30
CA LYS A 169 3.94 -11.56 1.37
C LYS A 169 3.53 -10.10 1.33
N SER A 170 4.26 -9.25 2.03
CA SER A 170 4.03 -7.81 1.95
C SER A 170 5.31 -7.02 2.14
N ALA A 171 5.38 -5.87 1.47
CA ALA A 171 6.44 -4.88 1.61
C ALA A 171 5.84 -3.47 1.58
N TYR A 172 6.52 -2.55 2.26
CA TYR A 172 6.18 -1.14 2.30
C TYR A 172 7.13 -0.32 1.41
N PHE A 173 6.57 0.68 0.75
CA PHE A 173 7.27 1.60 -0.15
C PHE A 173 6.89 3.03 0.20
N ARG A 174 7.88 3.83 0.60
CA ARG A 174 7.74 5.29 0.73
C ARG A 174 8.09 5.96 -0.59
N GLU A 175 7.23 5.74 -1.58
CA GLU A 175 7.43 6.21 -2.94
C GLU A 175 6.11 6.68 -3.54
N ASN A 176 6.23 7.55 -4.55
CA ASN A 176 5.07 8.00 -5.31
C ASN A 176 4.59 6.86 -6.24
N PRO A 177 3.31 6.42 -6.17
CA PRO A 177 2.76 5.38 -7.05
C PRO A 177 2.87 5.71 -8.55
N ASN A 178 2.94 6.99 -8.93
CA ASN A 178 3.14 7.40 -10.32
C ASN A 178 4.57 7.16 -10.82
N ASN A 179 5.55 6.99 -9.94
CA ASN A 179 6.95 6.75 -10.29
C ASN A 179 7.63 5.78 -9.31
N PRO A 180 7.17 4.52 -9.25
CA PRO A 180 7.74 3.52 -8.36
C PRO A 180 9.12 3.09 -8.87
N THR A 181 10.05 2.79 -7.96
CA THR A 181 11.43 2.40 -8.31
C THR A 181 11.57 0.92 -8.63
N THR A 182 10.68 0.09 -8.08
CA THR A 182 10.76 -1.37 -8.12
C THR A 182 9.85 -1.99 -9.19
N PHE A 183 8.82 -1.28 -9.62
CA PHE A 183 7.81 -1.78 -10.56
C PHE A 183 8.10 -1.28 -11.98
N ASP A 184 7.89 -2.13 -12.97
CA ASP A 184 8.06 -1.79 -14.39
C ASP A 184 6.91 -0.92 -14.95
N ILE A 185 5.90 -0.63 -14.12
CA ILE A 185 4.71 0.15 -14.47
C ILE A 185 4.53 1.33 -13.52
N SER A 186 3.86 2.37 -14.01
CA SER A 186 3.38 3.50 -13.22
C SER A 186 1.91 3.30 -12.85
N PHE A 187 1.54 3.63 -11.62
CA PHE A 187 0.17 3.54 -11.12
C PHE A 187 -0.48 4.93 -11.15
N ASN A 188 -0.91 5.35 -12.35
CA ASN A 188 -1.42 6.70 -12.58
C ASN A 188 -2.57 7.06 -11.62
N THR A 189 -2.31 7.96 -10.66
CA THR A 189 -3.28 8.34 -9.61
C THR A 189 -4.52 9.06 -10.13
N GLU A 190 -4.49 9.56 -11.37
CA GLU A 190 -5.64 10.15 -12.04
C GLU A 190 -6.55 9.12 -12.71
N ASN A 191 -6.09 7.88 -12.91
CA ASN A 191 -6.94 6.81 -13.43
C ASN A 191 -7.63 6.10 -12.28
N ARG A 192 -8.76 6.66 -11.84
CA ARG A 192 -9.53 6.20 -10.67
C ARG A 192 -11.02 6.16 -10.97
N THR A 193 -11.74 5.32 -10.23
CA THR A 193 -13.22 5.28 -10.29
C THR A 193 -13.84 6.60 -9.81
N ASP A 194 -15.03 6.95 -10.32
CA ASP A 194 -15.69 8.26 -10.08
C ASP A 194 -16.00 8.57 -8.60
N ILE A 195 -15.95 7.57 -7.72
CA ILE A 195 -16.17 7.76 -6.27
C ILE A 195 -14.90 8.27 -5.56
N LEU A 196 -13.72 8.07 -6.16
CA LEU A 196 -12.43 8.45 -5.61
C LEU A 196 -12.05 9.86 -6.10
N LEU A 197 -11.89 10.77 -5.14
CA LEU A 197 -11.52 12.16 -5.41
C LEU A 197 -10.01 12.36 -5.51
N ALA A 198 -9.24 11.58 -4.77
CA ALA A 198 -7.79 11.64 -4.75
C ALA A 198 -7.17 10.31 -4.31
N ILE A 199 -5.93 10.09 -4.71
CA ILE A 199 -5.08 8.96 -4.30
C ILE A 199 -3.79 9.55 -3.71
N SER A 200 -3.28 8.97 -2.63
CA SER A 200 -2.04 9.40 -2.01
C SER A 200 -0.85 9.23 -2.96
N ASN A 201 0.09 10.17 -2.86
CA ASN A 201 1.33 10.18 -3.63
C ASN A 201 2.58 9.93 -2.76
N GLU A 202 2.38 9.61 -1.48
CA GLU A 202 3.46 9.58 -0.48
C GLU A 202 4.00 8.16 -0.26
N GLU A 203 3.12 7.16 -0.30
CA GLU A 203 3.47 5.79 0.07
C GLU A 203 2.50 4.76 -0.51
N PHE A 204 2.89 3.50 -0.52
CA PHE A 204 2.03 2.36 -0.84
C PHE A 204 2.57 1.05 -0.25
N TRP A 205 1.72 0.04 -0.23
CA TRP A 205 2.06 -1.33 0.15
C TRP A 205 1.85 -2.26 -1.05
N ASP A 206 2.74 -3.23 -1.19
CA ASP A 206 2.48 -4.42 -2.00
C ASP A 206 2.03 -5.56 -1.10
N ILE A 207 1.07 -6.34 -1.58
CA ILE A 207 0.55 -7.52 -0.91
C ILE A 207 0.25 -8.64 -1.91
N ASP A 208 1.04 -9.71 -1.82
CA ASP A 208 0.79 -10.97 -2.54
C ASP A 208 0.10 -11.94 -1.58
N ALA A 209 -1.22 -12.10 -1.74
CA ALA A 209 -2.03 -13.07 -1.01
C ALA A 209 -3.18 -13.61 -1.88
N ALA A 210 -3.28 -14.93 -1.96
CA ALA A 210 -4.27 -15.62 -2.79
C ALA A 210 -5.62 -15.88 -2.08
N ILE A 211 -5.74 -15.52 -0.80
CA ILE A 211 -6.96 -15.70 -0.02
C ILE A 211 -7.68 -14.34 0.11
N PRO A 212 -9.02 -14.30 -0.02
CA PRO A 212 -9.77 -13.09 0.28
C PRO A 212 -9.56 -12.65 1.72
N SER A 213 -9.21 -11.37 1.89
CA SER A 213 -8.74 -10.83 3.16
C SER A 213 -9.14 -9.37 3.35
N LYS A 214 -9.12 -8.93 4.60
CA LYS A 214 -9.08 -7.52 4.98
C LYS A 214 -7.65 -7.13 5.30
N VAL A 215 -7.31 -5.88 5.04
CA VAL A 215 -6.04 -5.28 5.47
C VAL A 215 -6.30 -4.09 6.39
N THR A 216 -5.50 -3.94 7.44
CA THR A 216 -5.45 -2.72 8.25
C THR A 216 -4.11 -2.05 8.01
N LEU A 217 -4.15 -0.79 7.61
CA LEU A 217 -3.00 0.08 7.41
C LEU A 217 -2.96 1.14 8.51
N THR A 218 -1.75 1.57 8.84
CA THR A 218 -1.51 2.68 9.78
C THR A 218 -0.90 3.86 9.04
N TRP A 219 -1.14 5.06 9.53
CA TRP A 219 -0.53 6.29 9.01
C TRP A 219 0.07 7.13 10.14
N ASP A 220 0.93 8.06 9.74
CA ASP A 220 1.40 9.13 10.61
C ASP A 220 1.43 10.48 9.86
N SER A 221 2.02 11.51 10.48
CA SER A 221 2.17 12.85 9.91
C SER A 221 2.85 12.87 8.54
N GLU A 222 3.74 11.91 8.24
CA GLU A 222 4.46 11.84 6.96
C GLU A 222 3.59 11.27 5.83
N SER A 223 2.47 10.62 6.16
CA SER A 223 1.46 10.19 5.18
C SER A 223 0.71 11.38 4.53
N ASN A 224 0.87 12.59 5.09
CA ASN A 224 0.34 13.86 4.57
C ASN A 224 -1.15 13.82 4.16
N LEU A 225 -1.98 13.13 4.93
CA LEU A 225 -3.40 12.92 4.62
C LEU A 225 -4.17 14.24 4.45
N SER A 226 -3.82 15.27 5.22
CA SER A 226 -4.44 16.62 5.14
C SER A 226 -4.21 17.34 3.81
N ARG A 227 -3.32 16.84 2.94
CA ARG A 227 -3.07 17.40 1.61
C ARG A 227 -4.21 17.09 0.62
N PHE A 228 -4.92 15.99 0.82
CA PHE A 228 -5.93 15.50 -0.12
C PHE A 228 -7.26 15.09 0.54
N LEU A 229 -7.34 15.18 1.88
CA LEU A 229 -8.56 14.94 2.65
C LEU A 229 -8.91 16.16 3.50
N ASP A 230 -10.15 16.62 3.38
CA ASP A 230 -10.72 17.66 4.27
C ASP A 230 -11.30 17.07 5.56
N ASP A 231 -11.75 15.80 5.50
CA ASP A 231 -12.31 15.05 6.63
C ASP A 231 -11.84 13.60 6.56
N LEU A 232 -11.32 13.09 7.68
CA LEU A 232 -10.84 11.71 7.81
C LEU A 232 -11.95 10.69 7.63
N SER A 233 -13.23 11.03 7.82
CA SER A 233 -14.34 10.12 7.51
C SER A 233 -14.36 9.67 6.03
N ASN A 234 -13.70 10.42 5.16
CA ASN A 234 -13.59 10.17 3.73
C ASN A 234 -12.40 9.29 3.33
N ILE A 235 -11.49 9.00 4.27
CA ILE A 235 -10.33 8.15 3.99
C ILE A 235 -10.79 6.77 3.55
N ARG A 236 -10.11 6.23 2.55
CA ARG A 236 -10.29 4.87 2.03
C ARG A 236 -8.95 4.20 1.88
N ILE A 237 -8.96 2.87 1.99
CA ILE A 237 -7.93 2.06 1.35
C ILE A 237 -8.34 1.92 -0.10
N VAL A 238 -7.39 2.14 -1.01
CA VAL A 238 -7.60 2.03 -2.45
C VAL A 238 -6.57 1.08 -3.04
N GLY A 239 -6.96 0.36 -4.09
CA GLY A 239 -6.10 -0.63 -4.75
C GLY A 239 -6.02 -0.38 -6.24
N TRP A 240 -4.82 -0.58 -6.82
CA TRP A 240 -4.64 -0.54 -8.27
C TRP A 240 -5.02 -1.87 -8.90
N ASN A 241 -6.18 -1.93 -9.55
CA ASN A 241 -6.67 -3.16 -10.20
C ASN A 241 -5.78 -3.50 -11.40
N THR A 242 -5.14 -4.66 -11.36
CA THR A 242 -4.13 -5.06 -12.35
C THR A 242 -4.74 -5.29 -13.74
N SER A 243 -5.98 -5.76 -13.80
CA SER A 243 -6.65 -6.09 -15.07
C SER A 243 -7.25 -4.86 -15.75
N LEU A 244 -7.76 -3.91 -14.97
CA LEU A 244 -8.42 -2.71 -15.45
C LEU A 244 -7.47 -1.51 -15.54
N ALA A 245 -6.31 -1.60 -14.90
CA ALA A 245 -5.34 -0.51 -14.76
C ALA A 245 -5.99 0.76 -14.19
N ILE A 246 -6.82 0.62 -13.16
CA ILE A 246 -7.59 1.72 -12.53
C ILE A 246 -7.55 1.56 -11.00
N TRP A 247 -7.56 2.67 -10.28
CA TRP A 247 -7.73 2.69 -8.82
C TRP A 247 -9.19 2.44 -8.43
N GLU A 248 -9.41 1.47 -7.55
CA GLU A 248 -10.72 1.10 -7.00
C GLU A 248 -10.74 1.33 -5.48
N ASP A 249 -11.92 1.67 -4.97
CA ASP A 249 -12.18 1.81 -3.53
C ASP A 249 -12.23 0.42 -2.88
N LEU A 250 -11.31 0.16 -1.94
CA LEU A 250 -11.29 -1.06 -1.12
C LEU A 250 -11.94 -0.84 0.26
N GLY A 251 -12.52 0.34 0.50
CA GLY A 251 -13.39 0.61 1.63
C GLY A 251 -12.68 1.16 2.86
N ASN A 252 -13.50 1.35 3.89
CA ASN A 252 -13.16 1.80 5.24
C ASN A 252 -14.20 1.19 6.20
N THR A 253 -13.99 -0.06 6.60
CA THR A 253 -14.91 -0.78 7.51
C THR A 253 -14.71 -0.42 8.97
N ASP A 254 -13.53 0.07 9.31
CA ASP A 254 -13.18 0.59 10.62
C ASP A 254 -12.03 1.58 10.46
N SER A 255 -12.07 2.70 11.19
CA SER A 255 -10.97 3.66 11.22
C SER A 255 -10.96 4.44 12.53
N SER A 256 -9.76 4.79 12.98
CA SER A 256 -9.57 5.61 14.18
C SER A 256 -8.32 6.47 14.06
N GLY A 257 -8.26 7.55 14.85
CA GLY A 257 -7.13 8.46 14.88
C GLY A 257 -7.46 9.89 14.42
N ASP A 258 -6.42 10.63 14.06
CA ASP A 258 -6.46 11.99 13.53
C ASP A 258 -5.50 12.11 12.32
N PHE A 259 -5.25 13.33 11.82
CA PHE A 259 -4.41 13.53 10.64
C PHE A 259 -2.91 13.24 10.89
N GLU A 260 -2.49 13.14 12.15
CA GLU A 260 -1.10 12.92 12.55
C GLU A 260 -0.83 11.45 12.87
N THR A 261 -1.84 10.67 13.25
CA THR A 261 -1.71 9.22 13.48
C THR A 261 -3.05 8.51 13.48
N GLY A 262 -3.08 7.28 12.95
CA GLY A 262 -4.25 6.43 13.05
C GLY A 262 -4.15 5.14 12.25
N GLU A 263 -5.30 4.46 12.13
CA GLU A 263 -5.44 3.21 11.38
C GLU A 263 -6.78 3.12 10.64
N ILE A 264 -6.78 2.38 9.54
CA ILE A 264 -7.97 2.13 8.69
C ILE A 264 -7.96 0.67 8.24
N THR A 265 -9.14 0.06 8.20
CA THR A 265 -9.36 -1.33 7.76
C THR A 265 -10.23 -1.40 6.51
N SER A 266 -9.82 -2.17 5.52
CA SER A 266 -10.52 -2.33 4.25
C SER A 266 -11.79 -3.19 4.38
N ASP A 267 -12.60 -3.21 3.32
CA ASP A 267 -13.50 -4.32 3.01
C ASP A 267 -12.72 -5.59 2.67
N THR A 268 -13.42 -6.72 2.58
CA THR A 268 -12.80 -7.96 2.11
C THR A 268 -12.62 -7.91 0.60
N PHE A 269 -11.38 -8.08 0.14
CA PHE A 269 -11.01 -8.17 -1.27
C PHE A 269 -10.04 -9.33 -1.50
N LEU A 270 -9.75 -9.67 -2.76
CA LEU A 270 -8.69 -10.61 -3.11
C LEU A 270 -7.41 -9.83 -3.42
N PRO A 271 -6.36 -9.88 -2.57
CA PRO A 271 -5.17 -9.06 -2.76
C PRO A 271 -4.50 -9.22 -4.12
N ASN A 272 -4.42 -10.45 -4.65
CA ASN A 272 -3.79 -10.73 -5.95
C ASN A 272 -4.51 -10.16 -7.18
N ASP A 273 -5.69 -9.55 -7.03
CA ASP A 273 -6.31 -8.78 -8.11
C ASP A 273 -5.66 -7.38 -8.26
N TYR A 274 -4.94 -6.92 -7.23
CA TYR A 274 -4.36 -5.58 -7.13
C TYR A 274 -2.84 -5.63 -7.09
N SER A 275 -2.19 -4.69 -7.76
CA SER A 275 -0.71 -4.62 -7.78
C SER A 275 -0.15 -3.95 -6.53
N ILE A 276 -0.83 -2.90 -6.04
CA ILE A 276 -0.47 -2.16 -4.83
C ILE A 276 -1.73 -1.60 -4.19
N ILE A 277 -1.63 -1.26 -2.91
CA ILE A 277 -2.66 -0.54 -2.15
C ILE A 277 -2.07 0.70 -1.48
N THR A 278 -2.89 1.72 -1.29
CA THR A 278 -2.52 2.97 -0.60
C THR A 278 -3.76 3.64 0.00
N PHE A 279 -3.61 4.87 0.49
CA PHE A 279 -4.69 5.72 0.94
C PHE A 279 -5.30 6.50 -0.23
N GLY A 280 -6.63 6.67 -0.18
CA GLY A 280 -7.36 7.55 -1.07
C GLY A 280 -8.42 8.33 -0.30
N GLY A 281 -9.00 9.32 -0.99
CA GLY A 281 -10.17 10.05 -0.54
C GLY A 281 -11.36 9.71 -1.41
N SER A 282 -12.49 9.44 -0.77
CA SER A 282 -13.76 9.24 -1.46
C SER A 282 -14.72 10.40 -1.20
N LEU A 283 -15.66 10.59 -2.12
CA LEU A 283 -16.79 11.48 -1.90
C LEU A 283 -17.70 10.86 -0.83
N SER A 284 -17.93 11.55 0.29
CA SER A 284 -19.02 11.23 1.22
C SER A 284 -20.16 12.24 1.13
N LEU A 285 -21.31 11.88 1.71
CA LEU A 285 -22.44 12.78 1.92
C LEU A 285 -22.07 14.07 2.67
N ALA A 286 -20.98 14.09 3.45
CA ALA A 286 -20.52 15.29 4.14
C ALA A 286 -19.73 16.25 3.22
N THR A 287 -19.03 15.71 2.22
CA THR A 287 -18.31 16.47 1.17
C THR A 287 -19.13 16.71 -0.09
N ALA A 288 -20.33 16.14 -0.16
CA ALA A 288 -21.31 16.34 -1.21
C ALA A 288 -21.91 17.75 -1.14
N ASP A 289 -21.07 18.79 -1.23
CA ASP A 289 -21.51 20.18 -1.25
C ASP A 289 -22.12 20.46 -2.63
N LEU A 290 -23.42 20.26 -2.72
CA LEU A 290 -24.21 20.71 -3.85
C LEU A 290 -24.39 22.22 -3.68
N ASP A 291 -23.61 23.00 -4.43
CA ASP A 291 -23.64 24.46 -4.36
C ASP A 291 -24.50 25.05 -5.50
N ASN A 292 -24.22 26.29 -5.86
CA ASN A 292 -24.86 27.01 -6.93
C ASN A 292 -23.95 27.05 -8.16
N TYR A 293 -24.53 26.82 -9.33
CA TYR A 293 -23.76 26.55 -10.54
C TYR A 293 -23.85 27.69 -11.55
N LEU A 294 -22.77 27.89 -12.30
CA LEU A 294 -22.74 28.71 -13.52
C LEU A 294 -22.73 27.76 -14.72
N LEU A 295 -23.59 28.01 -15.71
CA LEU A 295 -23.64 27.25 -16.96
C LEU A 295 -23.44 28.20 -18.15
N THR A 296 -22.39 27.96 -18.92
CA THR A 296 -21.97 28.74 -20.10
C THR A 296 -21.84 27.80 -21.31
N PRO A 297 -22.95 27.34 -21.93
CA PRO A 297 -22.92 26.36 -23.01
C PRO A 297 -22.48 26.99 -24.34
N ASN A 298 -21.20 27.35 -24.45
CA ASN A 298 -20.53 27.97 -25.59
C ASN A 298 -19.63 26.99 -26.37
N GLY A 299 -19.40 25.79 -25.84
CA GLY A 299 -18.59 24.73 -26.47
C GLY A 299 -17.08 24.86 -26.25
N ASP A 300 -16.63 25.62 -25.25
CA ASP A 300 -15.22 25.74 -24.89
C ASP A 300 -14.72 24.63 -23.93
N GLY A 301 -15.63 23.76 -23.47
CA GLY A 301 -15.35 22.66 -22.54
C GLY A 301 -15.47 23.04 -21.06
N VAL A 302 -15.70 24.31 -20.73
CA VAL A 302 -15.78 24.82 -19.36
C VAL A 302 -17.23 25.22 -19.05
N ASN A 303 -17.82 24.61 -18.01
CA ASN A 303 -19.20 24.87 -17.58
C ASN A 303 -20.25 24.71 -18.71
N ASP A 304 -19.95 23.92 -19.73
CA ASP A 304 -20.88 23.60 -20.83
C ASP A 304 -22.07 22.74 -20.37
N TYR A 305 -21.85 21.98 -19.29
CA TYR A 305 -22.80 21.04 -18.71
C TYR A 305 -22.94 21.27 -17.21
N LEU A 306 -24.14 21.06 -16.69
CA LEU A 306 -24.38 21.08 -15.25
C LEU A 306 -23.89 19.77 -14.65
N HIS A 307 -22.72 19.81 -14.03
CA HIS A 307 -22.05 18.64 -13.46
C HIS A 307 -22.26 18.57 -11.95
N PHE A 308 -22.66 17.39 -11.46
CA PHE A 308 -22.72 17.06 -10.05
C PHE A 308 -21.85 15.83 -9.78
N ASP A 309 -20.78 15.96 -9.00
CA ASP A 309 -19.89 14.83 -8.67
C ASP A 309 -20.65 13.72 -7.94
N VAL A 310 -21.61 14.11 -7.09
CA VAL A 310 -22.45 13.21 -6.27
C VAL A 310 -23.37 12.28 -7.07
N VAL A 311 -23.53 12.51 -8.37
CA VAL A 311 -24.33 11.64 -9.24
C VAL A 311 -23.69 10.25 -9.35
N SER A 312 -22.36 10.12 -9.25
CA SER A 312 -21.66 8.83 -9.25
C SER A 312 -22.04 7.96 -8.05
N LEU A 313 -22.37 8.57 -6.91
CA LEU A 313 -22.83 7.89 -5.70
C LEU A 313 -24.28 7.40 -5.78
N SER A 314 -25.06 7.88 -6.77
CA SER A 314 -26.46 7.49 -6.91
C SER A 314 -26.86 7.38 -8.39
N PRO A 315 -26.58 6.23 -9.03
CA PRO A 315 -27.07 5.95 -10.38
C PRO A 315 -28.59 6.06 -10.52
N ASN A 316 -29.33 5.78 -9.45
CA ASN A 316 -30.77 6.05 -9.36
C ASN A 316 -30.98 7.45 -8.79
N ASN A 317 -31.04 8.43 -9.68
CA ASN A 317 -31.27 9.82 -9.33
C ASN A 317 -32.31 10.48 -10.23
N LYS A 318 -32.70 11.72 -9.89
CA LYS A 318 -33.61 12.51 -10.71
C LYS A 318 -33.28 13.99 -10.60
N LEU A 319 -32.97 14.61 -11.74
CA LEU A 319 -32.77 16.05 -11.86
C LEU A 319 -34.04 16.72 -12.37
N ARG A 320 -34.44 17.82 -11.74
CA ARG A 320 -35.51 18.71 -12.21
C ARG A 320 -35.05 20.16 -12.15
N ILE A 321 -35.23 20.89 -13.24
CA ILE A 321 -34.87 22.32 -13.32
C ILE A 321 -36.13 23.13 -13.58
N PHE A 322 -36.27 24.25 -12.87
CA PHE A 322 -37.39 25.16 -12.90
C PHE A 322 -36.89 26.57 -13.26
N ASN A 323 -37.70 27.30 -14.01
CA ASN A 323 -37.44 28.74 -14.20
C ASN A 323 -37.85 29.55 -12.96
N ARG A 324 -37.57 30.85 -12.98
CA ARG A 324 -37.94 31.80 -11.90
C ARG A 324 -39.43 31.88 -11.54
N TRP A 325 -40.32 31.32 -12.35
CA TRP A 325 -41.76 31.26 -12.07
C TRP A 325 -42.20 29.89 -11.53
N GLY A 326 -41.26 29.00 -11.20
CA GLY A 326 -41.55 27.67 -10.68
C GLY A 326 -42.03 26.67 -11.74
N ARG A 327 -41.92 27.00 -13.03
CA ARG A 327 -42.31 26.09 -14.12
C ARG A 327 -41.13 25.18 -14.45
N SER A 328 -41.36 23.86 -14.43
CA SER A 328 -40.36 22.88 -14.89
C SER A 328 -39.98 23.18 -16.34
N VAL A 329 -38.67 23.16 -16.61
CA VAL A 329 -38.07 23.35 -17.93
C VAL A 329 -37.21 22.16 -18.35
N TYR A 330 -36.72 21.39 -17.40
CA TYR A 330 -35.94 20.18 -17.63
C TYR A 330 -36.29 19.13 -16.58
N GLU A 331 -36.34 17.88 -16.99
CA GLU A 331 -36.48 16.73 -16.10
C GLU A 331 -35.79 15.51 -16.71
N GLU A 332 -34.95 14.85 -15.92
CA GLU A 332 -34.28 13.63 -16.34
C GLU A 332 -34.17 12.67 -15.15
N ASP A 333 -34.59 11.43 -15.39
CA ASP A 333 -34.34 10.30 -14.49
C ASP A 333 -32.98 9.68 -14.85
N ASN A 334 -32.24 9.21 -13.85
CA ASN A 334 -30.86 8.73 -13.98
C ASN A 334 -29.99 9.76 -14.71
N TYR A 335 -29.97 10.99 -14.19
CA TYR A 335 -29.19 12.09 -14.74
C TYR A 335 -27.71 11.71 -14.81
N THR A 336 -27.06 12.05 -15.92
CA THR A 336 -25.67 11.67 -16.25
C THR A 336 -24.76 12.88 -16.50
N ASN A 337 -25.05 14.02 -15.89
CA ASN A 337 -24.27 15.26 -16.06
C ASN A 337 -24.27 15.82 -17.50
N LEU A 338 -25.36 15.62 -18.25
CA LEU A 338 -25.48 16.00 -19.67
C LEU A 338 -26.39 17.21 -19.95
N PHE A 339 -26.89 17.91 -18.93
CA PHE A 339 -27.72 19.10 -19.13
C PHE A 339 -26.88 20.29 -19.63
N ASN A 340 -27.18 20.77 -20.84
CA ASN A 340 -26.48 21.85 -21.52
C ASN A 340 -27.33 23.12 -21.73
N GLY A 341 -28.29 23.37 -20.84
CA GLY A 341 -29.12 24.58 -20.90
C GLY A 341 -30.26 24.51 -21.91
N ARG A 342 -30.63 23.31 -22.39
CA ARG A 342 -31.78 23.09 -23.28
C ARG A 342 -32.96 22.48 -22.53
N ALA A 343 -34.16 23.01 -22.78
CA ALA A 343 -35.38 22.45 -22.22
C ALA A 343 -35.72 21.08 -22.83
N ASN A 344 -36.29 20.15 -22.07
CA ASN A 344 -36.76 18.84 -22.58
C ASN A 344 -38.24 18.53 -22.27
N VAL A 345 -38.98 19.46 -21.62
CA VAL A 345 -40.38 19.24 -21.22
C VAL A 345 -41.40 19.69 -22.27
N LYS A 346 -42.49 18.92 -22.42
CA LYS A 346 -43.52 19.05 -23.48
C LYS A 346 -44.31 20.38 -23.49
N ASN A 347 -44.34 21.11 -22.38
CA ASN A 347 -45.16 22.32 -22.23
C ASN A 347 -44.44 23.62 -22.68
N ILE A 348 -43.21 23.52 -23.16
CA ILE A 348 -42.46 24.63 -23.75
C ILE A 348 -42.63 24.55 -25.27
N VAL A 349 -42.85 25.68 -25.94
CA VAL A 349 -43.18 25.81 -27.39
C VAL A 349 -41.94 25.52 -28.27
N ASN A 350 -41.35 24.33 -28.07
CA ASN A 350 -40.13 23.68 -28.58
C ASN A 350 -39.33 23.17 -27.38
N SER A 351 -39.50 21.89 -27.03
CA SER A 351 -38.67 21.11 -26.09
C SER A 351 -37.23 20.86 -26.62
N SER A 352 -36.72 21.79 -27.42
CA SER A 352 -35.40 21.79 -28.06
C SER A 352 -34.81 23.22 -28.05
N LYS A 353 -35.50 24.19 -27.44
CA LYS A 353 -35.03 25.57 -27.36
C LYS A 353 -34.00 25.70 -26.25
N LYS A 354 -32.92 26.42 -26.57
CA LYS A 354 -31.99 27.00 -25.58
C LYS A 354 -32.82 27.81 -24.57
N LEU A 355 -32.55 27.60 -23.29
CA LEU A 355 -33.15 28.37 -22.22
C LEU A 355 -32.55 29.79 -22.23
N PRO A 356 -33.37 30.85 -22.07
CA PRO A 356 -32.85 32.20 -21.98
C PRO A 356 -31.87 32.38 -20.82
N ALA A 357 -30.98 33.37 -20.93
CA ALA A 357 -30.10 33.72 -19.84
C ALA A 357 -30.89 34.13 -18.58
N GLY A 358 -30.43 33.68 -17.42
CA GLY A 358 -31.07 33.99 -16.14
C GLY A 358 -30.89 32.92 -15.07
N VAL A 359 -31.51 33.16 -13.92
CA VAL A 359 -31.50 32.26 -12.77
C VAL A 359 -32.58 31.18 -12.92
N TYR A 360 -32.17 29.94 -12.71
CA TYR A 360 -32.98 28.74 -12.65
C TYR A 360 -32.78 28.05 -11.30
N PHE A 361 -33.75 27.27 -10.88
CA PHE A 361 -33.69 26.49 -9.66
C PHE A 361 -33.62 25.02 -10.03
N TYR A 362 -32.81 24.23 -9.34
CA TYR A 362 -32.75 22.81 -9.56
C TYR A 362 -33.09 22.05 -8.28
N ILE A 363 -33.67 20.87 -8.46
CA ILE A 363 -33.88 19.88 -7.42
C ILE A 363 -33.26 18.60 -7.93
N ILE A 364 -32.29 18.07 -7.19
CA ILE A 364 -31.71 16.76 -7.44
C ILE A 364 -32.08 15.82 -6.29
N ASN A 365 -32.66 14.68 -6.64
CA ASN A 365 -32.91 13.58 -5.72
C ASN A 365 -31.91 12.46 -6.05
N LEU A 366 -31.13 12.04 -5.06
CA LEU A 366 -30.15 10.94 -5.15
C LEU A 366 -30.69 9.82 -4.26
N TYR A 367 -31.42 8.88 -4.86
CA TYR A 367 -32.24 7.93 -4.10
C TYR A 367 -31.39 6.88 -3.37
N ASP A 368 -30.21 6.53 -3.90
CA ASP A 368 -29.34 5.48 -3.34
C ASP A 368 -28.70 5.91 -2.01
N ILE A 369 -28.43 7.21 -1.88
CA ILE A 369 -27.87 7.82 -0.66
C ILE A 369 -28.89 8.62 0.14
N ASN A 370 -30.18 8.51 -0.22
CA ASN A 370 -31.31 9.22 0.41
C ASN A 370 -31.08 10.73 0.58
N LEU A 371 -30.41 11.36 -0.39
CA LEU A 371 -30.12 12.79 -0.39
C LEU A 371 -31.08 13.52 -1.32
N LYS A 372 -31.63 14.63 -0.84
CA LYS A 372 -32.40 15.56 -1.66
C LYS A 372 -31.87 16.96 -1.45
N HIS A 373 -31.50 17.61 -2.54
CA HIS A 373 -30.95 18.95 -2.50
C HIS A 373 -31.72 19.89 -3.43
N GLN A 374 -31.75 21.16 -3.06
CA GLN A 374 -32.29 22.25 -3.87
C GLN A 374 -31.28 23.39 -3.92
N GLY A 375 -30.99 23.88 -5.12
CA GLY A 375 -30.07 24.98 -5.35
C GLY A 375 -30.53 25.84 -6.51
N TYR A 376 -29.69 26.81 -6.89
CA TYR A 376 -29.90 27.58 -8.11
C TYR A 376 -28.71 27.45 -9.06
N LEU A 377 -28.98 27.67 -10.34
CA LEU A 377 -27.95 27.87 -11.35
C LEU A 377 -28.22 29.15 -12.14
N TYR A 378 -27.16 29.81 -12.56
CA TYR A 378 -27.25 30.87 -13.56
C TYR A 378 -26.87 30.31 -14.91
N ILE A 379 -27.76 30.48 -15.89
CA ILE A 379 -27.46 30.16 -17.29
C ILE A 379 -27.08 31.46 -17.98
N GLU A 380 -25.89 31.51 -18.56
CA GLU A 380 -25.46 32.54 -19.47
C GLU A 380 -25.53 31.97 -20.89
N GLN A 381 -26.24 32.64 -21.79
CA GLN A 381 -26.27 32.24 -23.21
C GLN A 381 -25.54 33.31 -24.02
N GLU A 382 -24.57 32.88 -24.80
CA GLU A 382 -24.04 33.67 -25.92
C GLU A 382 -24.92 33.58 -27.17
#